data_AF-A0A354YSL9-F1
#
_entry.id   AF-A0A354YSL9-F1
#
_cell.length_a   1.000
_cell.length_b   1.000
_cell.length_c   1.000
_cell.angle_alpha   90.00
_cell.angle_beta   90.00
_cell.angle_gamma   90.00
#
_symmetry.space_group_name_H-M   'P 1'
#
loop_
_entity.id
_entity.type
_entity.pdbx_description
1 polymer ?
#
loop_
_entity_poly.entity_id
_entity_poly.type
_entity_poly.pdbx_seq_one_letter_code
_entity_poly.pdbx_strand_id
1 'polypeptide(L)'
;MLDIKKSLKNFFGINSSMISMLVMVILIGMGEKMAERFLPLYLIALGGSIYAVGFLNAMDNFLSAIYSFPGGYLAEKLGYKKSLMLFTVIALFGYAIVIIIPRWQAVLVGCIFFISWTAISLPAIMSLVSRVMSKDKRTMGVTLHSLVRRIPMALGPIIGGLLIGAFGKVEGIRIAFCLAFVLGLLSLIVQYYFIEDSEEKQ
;
A
#
# COMPACT_ATOMS: atom_id res chain seq x y z
N MET A 1 -6.41 -9.25 29.97
CA MET A 1 -6.28 -8.94 28.51
C MET A 1 -6.28 -7.43 28.21
N LEU A 2 -7.05 -6.61 28.95
CA LEU A 2 -7.03 -5.14 28.83
C LEU A 2 -5.73 -4.48 29.32
N ASP A 3 -5.08 -5.05 30.35
CA ASP A 3 -3.82 -4.50 30.90
C ASP A 3 -2.60 -4.65 29.99
N ILE A 4 -2.55 -5.71 29.17
CA ILE A 4 -1.46 -5.90 28.20
C ILE A 4 -1.55 -4.83 27.09
N LYS A 5 -2.78 -4.51 26.64
CA LYS A 5 -3.02 -3.44 25.65
C LYS A 5 -2.61 -2.07 26.19
N LYS A 6 -2.90 -1.77 27.47
CA LYS A 6 -2.52 -0.51 28.12
C LYS A 6 -1.02 -0.43 28.39
N SER A 7 -0.42 -1.54 28.83
CA SER A 7 1.02 -1.66 29.09
C SER A 7 1.85 -1.52 27.81
N LEU A 8 1.45 -2.16 26.70
CA LEU A 8 2.11 -1.99 25.39
C LEU A 8 1.98 -0.57 24.84
N LYS A 9 0.81 0.08 25.02
CA LYS A 9 0.61 1.50 24.65
C LYS A 9 1.59 2.42 25.38
N ASN A 10 1.77 2.22 26.70
CA ASN A 10 2.66 3.03 27.53
C ASN A 10 4.15 2.66 27.34
N PHE A 11 4.47 1.38 27.11
CA PHE A 11 5.85 0.92 26.92
C PHE A 11 6.43 1.38 25.57
N PHE A 12 5.66 1.23 24.48
CA PHE A 12 6.12 1.64 23.15
C PHE A 12 5.85 3.12 22.81
N GLY A 13 5.05 3.85 23.59
CA GLY A 13 4.71 5.25 23.29
C GLY A 13 3.88 5.43 22.01
N ILE A 14 3.20 4.37 21.56
CA ILE A 14 2.45 4.31 20.31
C ILE A 14 1.09 4.98 20.51
N ASN A 15 0.88 6.14 19.90
CA ASN A 15 -0.43 6.81 19.86
C ASN A 15 -1.37 6.16 18.82
N SER A 16 -2.61 6.64 18.74
CA SER A 16 -3.60 6.13 17.79
C SER A 16 -3.09 6.19 16.34
N SER A 17 -2.49 7.31 15.93
CA SER A 17 -1.96 7.53 14.58
C SER A 17 -0.90 6.51 14.16
N MET A 18 0.01 6.11 15.06
CA MET A 18 1.02 5.10 14.77
C MET A 18 0.39 3.71 14.58
N ILE A 19 -0.57 3.30 15.41
CA ILE A 19 -1.29 2.02 15.24
C ILE A 19 -2.02 2.03 13.90
N SER A 20 -2.73 3.11 13.58
CA SER A 20 -3.50 3.27 12.35
C SER A 20 -2.61 3.17 11.12
N MET A 21 -1.43 3.80 11.16
CA MET A 21 -0.43 3.70 10.10
C MET A 21 0.09 2.27 9.93
N LEU A 22 0.34 1.54 11.02
CA LEU A 22 0.74 0.13 10.93
C LEU A 22 -0.38 -0.76 10.36
N VAL A 23 -1.63 -0.56 10.79
CA VAL A 23 -2.80 -1.29 10.25
C VAL A 23 -3.00 -0.98 8.77
N MET A 24 -2.90 0.29 8.38
CA MET A 24 -2.95 0.75 6.99
C MET A 24 -1.90 0.04 6.13
N VAL A 25 -0.66 -0.07 6.62
CA VAL A 25 0.44 -0.77 5.92
C VAL A 25 0.14 -2.25 5.74
N ILE A 26 -0.50 -2.91 6.72
CA ILE A 26 -0.95 -4.31 6.55
C ILE A 26 -2.04 -4.39 5.49
N LEU A 27 -3.11 -3.58 5.60
CA LEU A 27 -4.25 -3.66 4.71
C LEU A 27 -3.86 -3.43 3.25
N ILE A 28 -3.15 -2.31 3.00
CA ILE A 28 -2.75 -1.97 1.63
C ILE A 28 -1.65 -2.90 1.14
N GLY A 29 -0.65 -3.18 1.97
CA GLY A 29 0.42 -4.11 1.60
C GLY A 29 -0.10 -5.50 1.27
N MET A 30 -1.14 -6.00 1.97
CA MET A 30 -1.76 -7.29 1.67
C MET A 30 -2.38 -7.29 0.27
N GLY A 31 -3.14 -6.24 -0.05
CA GLY A 31 -3.72 -6.07 -1.38
C GLY A 31 -2.65 -6.04 -2.48
N GLU A 32 -1.63 -5.21 -2.29
CA GLU A 32 -0.48 -5.06 -3.18
C GLU A 32 0.21 -6.41 -3.42
N LYS A 33 0.64 -7.09 -2.35
CA LYS A 33 1.44 -8.32 -2.47
C LYS A 33 0.64 -9.54 -2.94
N MET A 34 -0.68 -9.54 -2.75
CA MET A 34 -1.56 -10.59 -3.23
C MET A 34 -1.89 -10.47 -4.71
N ALA A 35 -2.07 -9.25 -5.22
CA ALA A 35 -2.46 -9.02 -6.60
C ALA A 35 -1.25 -8.72 -7.51
N GLU A 36 -0.42 -7.75 -7.12
CA GLU A 36 0.60 -7.16 -8.00
C GLU A 36 1.74 -8.12 -8.28
N ARG A 37 2.06 -9.01 -7.33
CA ARG A 37 3.12 -10.01 -7.51
C ARG A 37 2.87 -10.94 -8.71
N PHE A 38 1.61 -11.09 -9.11
CA PHE A 38 1.20 -11.93 -10.23
C PHE A 38 0.84 -11.14 -11.50
N LEU A 39 1.08 -9.83 -11.54
CA LEU A 39 0.85 -9.01 -12.74
C LEU A 39 1.56 -9.53 -14.00
N PRO A 40 2.84 -9.95 -13.95
CA PRO A 40 3.48 -10.58 -15.10
C PRO A 40 2.70 -11.79 -15.64
N LEU A 41 2.20 -12.64 -14.73
CA LEU A 41 1.40 -13.80 -15.08
C LEU A 41 0.05 -13.39 -15.66
N TYR A 42 -0.58 -12.35 -15.11
CA TYR A 42 -1.86 -11.82 -15.59
C TYR A 42 -1.74 -11.24 -17.00
N LEU A 43 -0.69 -10.46 -17.28
CA LEU A 43 -0.43 -9.90 -18.61
C LEU A 43 -0.35 -11.01 -19.65
N ILE A 44 0.45 -12.06 -19.39
CA ILE A 44 0.57 -13.20 -20.30
C ILE A 44 -0.77 -13.94 -20.45
N ALA A 45 -1.51 -14.15 -19.35
CA ALA A 45 -2.80 -14.83 -19.37
C ALA A 45 -3.87 -14.06 -20.17
N LEU A 46 -3.77 -12.74 -20.26
CA LEU A 46 -4.63 -11.87 -21.07
C LEU A 46 -4.16 -11.71 -22.52
N GLY A 47 -3.15 -12.46 -22.95
CA GLY A 47 -2.60 -12.42 -24.31
C GLY A 47 -1.51 -11.35 -24.53
N GLY A 48 -0.98 -10.76 -23.45
CA GLY A 48 0.21 -9.92 -23.49
C GLY A 48 1.47 -10.72 -23.81
N SER A 49 2.47 -10.06 -24.38
CA SER A 49 3.77 -10.68 -24.71
C SER A 49 4.77 -10.56 -23.56
N ILE A 50 5.87 -11.32 -23.66
CA ILE A 50 7.05 -11.14 -22.81
C ILE A 50 7.60 -9.70 -22.86
N TYR A 51 7.43 -8.99 -23.97
CA TYR A 51 7.79 -7.57 -24.05
C TYR A 51 6.90 -6.69 -23.18
N ALA A 52 5.60 -6.99 -23.08
CA ALA A 52 4.69 -6.27 -22.18
C ALA A 52 5.07 -6.48 -20.71
N VAL A 53 5.54 -7.68 -20.36
CA VAL A 53 6.09 -7.96 -19.02
C VAL A 53 7.39 -7.19 -18.78
N GLY A 54 8.30 -7.15 -19.76
CA GLY A 54 9.52 -6.34 -19.67
C GLY A 54 9.19 -4.85 -19.47
N PHE A 55 8.21 -4.34 -20.21
CA PHE A 55 7.73 -2.98 -20.09
C PHE A 55 7.11 -2.69 -18.72
N LEU A 56 6.31 -3.63 -18.18
CA LEU A 56 5.78 -3.52 -16.81
C LEU A 56 6.91 -3.34 -15.79
N ASN A 57 7.99 -4.13 -15.88
CA ASN A 57 9.14 -3.99 -14.96
C ASN A 57 9.89 -2.67 -15.17
N ALA A 58 10.00 -2.19 -16.41
CA ALA A 58 10.60 -0.88 -16.69
C ALA A 58 9.75 0.25 -16.10
N MET A 59 8.43 0.19 -16.28
CA MET A 59 7.48 1.13 -15.67
C MET A 59 7.58 1.10 -14.15
N ASP A 60 7.66 -0.08 -13.54
CA ASP A 60 7.75 -0.24 -12.09
C ASP A 60 8.95 0.54 -11.50
N ASN A 61 10.12 0.35 -12.09
CA ASN A 61 11.34 1.05 -11.68
C ASN A 61 11.28 2.56 -11.98
N PHE A 62 10.81 2.93 -13.17
CA PHE A 62 10.75 4.33 -13.59
C PHE A 62 9.76 5.15 -12.76
N LEU A 63 8.55 4.62 -12.56
CA LEU A 63 7.52 5.26 -11.75
C LEU A 63 7.95 5.31 -10.29
N SER A 64 8.54 4.25 -9.75
CA SER A 64 9.07 4.27 -8.37
C SER A 64 10.13 5.35 -8.18
N ALA A 65 11.02 5.55 -9.15
CA ALA A 65 12.04 6.60 -9.10
C ALA A 65 11.40 7.99 -9.15
N ILE A 66 10.53 8.26 -10.14
CA ILE A 66 9.89 9.57 -10.31
C ILE A 66 9.01 9.91 -9.12
N TYR A 67 8.22 8.95 -8.63
CA TYR A 67 7.20 9.20 -7.62
C TYR A 67 7.75 9.32 -6.19
N SER A 68 8.99 8.89 -5.95
CA SER A 68 9.67 9.16 -4.68
C SER A 68 9.79 10.66 -4.37
N PHE A 69 9.92 11.51 -5.40
CA PHE A 69 10.07 12.96 -5.28
C PHE A 69 8.76 13.69 -4.90
N PRO A 70 7.63 13.55 -5.63
CA PRO A 70 6.38 14.20 -5.26
C PRO A 70 5.80 13.67 -3.96
N GLY A 71 6.11 12.43 -3.54
CA GLY A 71 5.60 11.89 -2.27
C GLY A 71 6.08 12.66 -1.04
N GLY A 72 7.34 13.10 -1.03
CA GLY A 72 7.87 13.98 0.01
C GLY A 72 7.21 15.36 -0.02
N TYR A 73 7.17 15.98 -1.21
CA TYR A 73 6.59 17.32 -1.39
C TYR A 73 5.11 17.39 -0.99
N LEU A 74 4.31 16.40 -1.39
CA LEU A 74 2.89 16.33 -1.04
C LEU A 74 2.71 16.10 0.46
N ALA A 75 3.53 15.24 1.08
CA ALA A 75 3.49 15.01 2.52
C ALA A 75 3.82 16.28 3.33
N GLU A 76 4.73 17.13 2.82
CA GLU A 76 5.05 18.41 3.43
C GLU A 76 3.93 19.45 3.26
N LYS A 77 3.33 19.53 2.06
CA LYS A 77 2.35 20.58 1.74
C LYS A 77 0.92 20.26 2.21
N LEU A 78 0.47 19.02 2.03
CA LEU A 78 -0.88 18.59 2.38
C LEU A 78 -0.97 17.96 3.77
N GLY A 79 0.18 17.70 4.39
CA GLY A 79 0.25 16.88 5.59
C GLY A 79 0.24 15.39 5.29
N TYR A 80 0.69 14.60 6.27
CA TYR A 80 0.85 13.16 6.11
C TYR A 80 -0.50 12.44 5.91
N LYS A 81 -1.56 12.85 6.64
CA LYS A 81 -2.88 12.20 6.58
C LYS A 81 -3.53 12.34 5.20
N LYS A 82 -3.69 13.57 4.72
CA LYS A 82 -4.31 13.87 3.41
C LYS A 82 -3.50 13.26 2.27
N SER A 83 -2.17 13.28 2.36
CA SER A 83 -1.29 12.64 1.38
C SER A 83 -1.50 11.13 1.31
N LEU A 84 -1.47 10.43 2.44
CA LEU A 84 -1.73 8.99 2.49
C LEU A 84 -3.11 8.63 1.95
N MET A 85 -4.14 9.41 2.28
CA MET A 85 -5.48 9.18 1.74
C MET A 85 -5.52 9.38 0.23
N LEU A 86 -4.94 10.46 -0.28
CA LEU A 86 -4.88 10.76 -1.71
C LEU A 86 -4.21 9.62 -2.48
N PHE A 87 -3.05 9.15 -2.01
CA PHE A 87 -2.35 8.05 -2.67
C PHE A 87 -3.20 6.77 -2.65
N THR A 88 -4.04 6.57 -1.63
CA THR A 88 -4.82 5.33 -1.47
C THR A 88 -5.96 5.36 -2.47
N VAL A 89 -6.60 6.53 -2.63
CA VAL A 89 -7.62 6.76 -3.65
C VAL A 89 -7.05 6.55 -5.05
N ILE A 90 -5.84 7.06 -5.33
CA ILE A 90 -5.16 6.84 -6.61
C ILE A 90 -4.92 5.35 -6.85
N ALA A 91 -4.42 4.61 -5.86
CA ALA A 91 -4.22 3.16 -5.98
C ALA A 91 -5.54 2.41 -6.23
N LEU A 92 -6.60 2.75 -5.50
CA LEU A 92 -7.94 2.18 -5.69
C LEU A 92 -8.47 2.41 -7.11
N PHE A 93 -8.23 3.59 -7.69
CA PHE A 93 -8.59 3.87 -9.07
C PHE A 93 -7.85 2.93 -10.04
N GLY A 94 -6.55 2.71 -9.82
CA GLY A 94 -5.77 1.73 -10.58
C GLY A 94 -6.32 0.30 -10.47
N TYR A 95 -6.65 -0.14 -9.25
CA TYR A 95 -7.27 -1.45 -9.02
C TYR A 95 -8.62 -1.57 -9.73
N ALA A 96 -9.47 -0.54 -9.70
CA ALA A 96 -10.75 -0.54 -10.39
C ALA A 96 -10.60 -0.73 -11.91
N ILE A 97 -9.62 -0.08 -12.53
CA ILE A 97 -9.32 -0.26 -13.98
C ILE A 97 -9.01 -1.73 -14.28
N VAL A 98 -8.15 -2.36 -13.47
CA VAL A 98 -7.74 -3.77 -13.65
C VAL A 98 -8.91 -4.74 -13.47
N ILE A 99 -9.80 -4.46 -12.52
CA ILE A 99 -10.97 -5.29 -12.21
C ILE A 99 -12.00 -5.25 -13.35
N ILE A 100 -12.30 -4.03 -13.83
CA ILE A 100 -13.38 -3.77 -14.79
C ILE A 100 -12.97 -4.14 -16.21
N ILE A 101 -11.71 -3.88 -16.59
CA ILE A 101 -11.23 -4.07 -17.96
C ILE A 101 -10.14 -5.16 -17.98
N PRO A 102 -10.50 -6.43 -18.23
CA PRO A 102 -9.56 -7.55 -18.29
C PRO A 102 -8.81 -7.57 -19.63
N ARG A 103 -8.03 -6.52 -19.91
CA ARG A 103 -7.14 -6.42 -21.07
C ARG A 103 -5.75 -6.03 -20.61
N TRP A 104 -4.72 -6.64 -21.19
CA TRP A 104 -3.33 -6.42 -20.75
C TRP A 104 -2.90 -4.95 -20.86
N GLN A 105 -3.43 -4.18 -21.81
CA GLN A 105 -3.18 -2.74 -21.92
C GLN A 105 -3.79 -1.96 -20.75
N ALA A 106 -5.01 -2.31 -20.35
CA ALA A 106 -5.67 -1.69 -19.21
C ALA A 106 -4.94 -2.01 -17.90
N VAL A 107 -4.35 -3.20 -17.80
CA VAL A 107 -3.47 -3.55 -16.68
C VAL A 107 -2.27 -2.61 -16.59
N LEU A 108 -1.57 -2.37 -17.71
CA LEU A 108 -0.44 -1.43 -17.75
C LEU A 108 -0.85 -0.01 -17.35
N VAL A 109 -2.02 0.45 -17.81
CA VAL A 109 -2.56 1.76 -17.40
C VAL A 109 -2.89 1.78 -15.90
N GLY A 110 -3.53 0.73 -15.38
CA GLY A 110 -3.83 0.59 -13.96
C GLY A 110 -2.58 0.63 -13.08
N CYS A 111 -1.50 -0.02 -13.54
CA CYS A 111 -0.21 -0.07 -12.85
C CYS A 111 0.37 1.33 -12.59
N ILE A 112 0.14 2.30 -13.47
CA ILE A 112 0.59 3.69 -13.29
C ILE A 112 0.06 4.30 -12.00
N PHE A 113 -1.12 3.87 -11.55
CA PHE A 113 -1.78 4.43 -10.39
C PHE A 113 -1.40 3.73 -9.09
N PHE A 114 -1.30 2.40 -9.07
CA PHE A 114 -1.08 1.66 -7.82
C PHE A 114 0.38 1.33 -7.52
N ILE A 115 1.26 1.13 -8.51
CA ILE A 115 2.70 0.86 -8.26
C ILE A 115 3.34 2.00 -7.45
N SER A 116 2.88 3.20 -7.77
CA SER A 116 3.25 4.48 -7.20
C SER A 116 3.00 4.56 -5.70
N TRP A 117 2.05 3.77 -5.18
CA TRP A 117 1.67 3.81 -3.76
C TRP A 117 2.88 3.62 -2.85
N THR A 118 3.69 2.58 -3.08
CA THR A 118 4.81 2.24 -2.18
C THR A 118 5.89 3.32 -2.19
N ALA A 119 6.17 3.91 -3.34
CA ALA A 119 7.18 4.96 -3.49
C ALA A 119 6.74 6.28 -2.83
N ILE A 120 5.46 6.65 -2.97
CA ILE A 120 4.92 7.93 -2.51
C ILE A 120 4.52 7.88 -1.03
N SER A 121 4.07 6.72 -0.52
CA SER A 121 3.66 6.59 0.88
C SER A 121 4.82 6.58 1.86
N LEU A 122 6.02 6.15 1.43
CA LEU A 122 7.18 6.02 2.33
C LEU A 122 7.59 7.37 2.96
N PRO A 123 7.77 8.49 2.22
CA PRO A 123 8.05 9.79 2.84
C PRO A 123 6.95 10.24 3.81
N ALA A 124 5.68 10.02 3.48
CA ALA A 124 4.55 10.38 4.33
C ALA A 124 4.53 9.55 5.63
N ILE A 125 4.83 8.26 5.54
CA ILE A 125 4.98 7.37 6.71
C ILE A 125 6.13 7.83 7.60
N MET A 126 7.29 8.18 7.02
CA MET A 126 8.44 8.65 7.78
C MET A 126 8.15 10.00 8.45
N SER A 127 7.44 10.90 7.76
CA SER A 127 6.95 12.16 8.33
C SER A 127 6.04 11.91 9.53
N LEU A 128 5.04 11.02 9.39
CA LEU A 128 4.15 10.62 10.48
C LEU A 128 4.94 10.06 11.67
N VAL A 129 5.83 9.08 11.44
CA VAL A 129 6.67 8.48 12.49
C VAL A 129 7.49 9.55 13.22
N SER A 130 8.08 10.50 12.48
CA SER A 130 8.90 11.57 13.06
C SER A 130 8.11 12.56 13.92
N ARG A 131 6.83 12.80 13.57
CA ARG A 131 5.94 13.73 14.28
C ARG A 131 5.32 13.08 15.51
N VAL A 132 4.96 11.80 15.39
CA VAL A 132 4.22 11.03 16.40
C VAL A 132 5.14 10.44 17.47
N MET A 133 6.36 10.03 17.10
CA MET A 133 7.31 9.42 18.04
C MET A 133 8.26 10.47 18.62
N SER A 134 8.53 10.37 19.92
CA SER A 134 9.62 11.12 20.56
C SER A 134 10.96 10.77 19.93
N LYS A 135 11.94 11.69 19.97
CA LYS A 135 13.24 11.54 19.29
C LYS A 135 13.90 10.19 19.58
N ASP A 136 13.88 9.72 20.83
CA ASP A 136 14.50 8.47 21.26
C ASP A 136 13.76 7.21 20.79
N LYS A 137 12.49 7.34 20.39
CA LYS A 137 11.63 6.23 19.93
C LYS A 137 11.40 6.21 18.42
N ARG A 138 12.00 7.13 17.65
CA ARG A 138 11.85 7.16 16.19
C ARG A 138 12.40 5.90 15.51
N THR A 139 13.57 5.43 15.94
CA THR A 139 14.16 4.16 15.44
C THR A 139 13.21 3.00 15.67
N MET A 140 12.60 2.91 16.87
CA MET A 140 11.58 1.90 17.18
C MET A 140 10.39 1.98 16.21
N GLY A 141 9.90 3.18 15.90
CA GLY A 141 8.80 3.37 14.95
C GLY A 141 9.12 2.85 13.54
N VAL A 142 10.32 3.14 13.04
CA VAL A 142 10.81 2.62 11.75
C VAL A 142 10.97 1.10 11.80
N THR A 143 11.48 0.54 12.90
CA THR A 143 11.61 -0.90 13.11
C THR A 143 10.24 -1.59 13.11
N LEU A 144 9.25 -1.04 13.82
CA LEU A 144 7.88 -1.56 13.84
C LEU A 144 7.26 -1.55 12.44
N HIS A 145 7.39 -0.45 11.70
CA HIS A 145 6.94 -0.38 10.31
C HIS A 145 7.58 -1.47 9.45
N SER A 146 8.89 -1.66 9.59
CA SER A 146 9.65 -2.67 8.85
C SER A 146 9.22 -4.11 9.20
N LEU A 147 8.95 -4.39 10.47
CA LEU A 147 8.45 -5.70 10.93
C LEU A 147 7.05 -5.96 10.41
N VAL A 148 6.15 -4.98 10.53
CA VAL A 148 4.77 -5.10 10.09
C VAL A 148 4.67 -5.32 8.57
N ARG A 149 5.52 -4.65 7.78
CA ARG A 149 5.58 -4.83 6.33
C ARG A 149 5.93 -6.26 5.90
N ARG A 150 6.58 -7.05 6.76
CA ARG A 150 6.89 -8.47 6.48
C ARG A 150 5.64 -9.35 6.42
N ILE A 151 4.58 -8.99 7.15
CA ILE A 151 3.33 -9.77 7.17
C ILE A 151 2.72 -9.82 5.77
N PRO A 152 2.46 -8.68 5.08
CA PRO A 152 2.03 -8.72 3.69
C PRO A 152 3.00 -9.39 2.73
N MET A 153 4.30 -9.18 2.90
CA MET A 153 5.31 -9.78 2.02
C MET A 153 5.28 -11.31 2.06
N ALA A 154 4.99 -11.89 3.23
CA ALA A 154 4.89 -13.33 3.39
C ALA A 154 3.50 -13.86 2.99
N LEU A 155 2.43 -13.24 3.49
CA LEU A 155 1.07 -13.76 3.33
C LEU A 155 0.44 -13.42 1.97
N GLY A 156 0.75 -12.25 1.41
CA GLY A 156 0.17 -11.79 0.15
C GLY A 156 0.35 -12.79 -0.98
N PRO A 157 1.58 -13.21 -1.32
CA PRO A 157 1.82 -14.18 -2.38
C PRO A 157 1.20 -15.55 -2.12
N ILE A 158 1.10 -15.96 -0.85
CA ILE A 158 0.44 -17.23 -0.48
C ILE A 158 -1.04 -17.15 -0.82
N ILE A 159 -1.75 -16.12 -0.36
CA ILE A 159 -3.17 -15.95 -0.64
C ILE A 159 -3.41 -15.75 -2.14
N GLY A 160 -2.59 -14.94 -2.81
CA GLY A 160 -2.72 -14.71 -4.26
C GLY A 160 -2.48 -15.98 -5.07
N GLY A 161 -1.48 -16.79 -4.68
CA GLY A 161 -1.23 -18.10 -5.27
C GLY A 161 -2.37 -19.09 -5.06
N LEU A 162 -2.98 -19.11 -3.87
CA LEU A 162 -4.16 -19.94 -3.59
C LEU A 162 -5.36 -19.53 -4.44
N LEU A 163 -5.60 -18.22 -4.60
CA LEU A 163 -6.68 -17.70 -5.47
C LEU A 163 -6.45 -18.10 -6.92
N ILE A 164 -5.22 -18.00 -7.42
CA ILE A 164 -4.85 -18.43 -8.77
C ILE A 164 -5.01 -19.94 -8.94
N GLY A 165 -4.63 -20.72 -7.93
CA GLY A 165 -4.78 -22.18 -7.94
C GLY A 165 -6.24 -22.62 -7.96
N ALA A 166 -7.12 -21.94 -7.23
CA ALA A 166 -8.53 -22.28 -7.11
C ALA A 166 -9.40 -21.77 -8.28
N PHE A 167 -9.15 -20.54 -8.76
CA PHE A 167 -10.00 -19.86 -9.75
C PHE A 167 -9.34 -19.67 -11.12
N GLY A 168 -8.09 -20.12 -11.28
CA GLY A 168 -7.30 -19.94 -12.50
C GLY A 168 -6.60 -18.58 -12.57
N LYS A 169 -5.74 -18.42 -13.58
CA LYS A 169 -4.84 -17.26 -13.71
C LYS A 169 -5.57 -15.93 -13.87
N VAL A 170 -6.60 -15.87 -14.70
CA VAL A 170 -7.31 -14.62 -14.98
C VAL A 170 -8.23 -14.26 -13.82
N GLU A 171 -9.17 -15.14 -13.48
CA GLU A 171 -10.18 -14.84 -12.48
C GLU A 171 -9.61 -14.81 -11.06
N GLY A 172 -8.66 -15.68 -10.72
CA GLY A 172 -7.97 -15.65 -9.43
C GLY A 172 -7.23 -14.34 -9.18
N ILE A 173 -6.58 -13.77 -10.20
CA ILE A 173 -5.92 -12.46 -10.09
C ILE A 173 -6.94 -11.33 -10.00
N ARG A 174 -8.05 -11.39 -10.75
CA ARG A 174 -9.13 -10.39 -10.63
C ARG A 174 -9.74 -10.40 -9.24
N ILE A 175 -10.01 -11.57 -8.66
CA ILE A 175 -10.48 -11.70 -7.27
C ILE A 175 -9.45 -11.12 -6.29
N ALA A 176 -8.15 -11.36 -6.50
CA ALA A 176 -7.10 -10.73 -5.71
C ALA A 176 -7.15 -9.20 -5.79
N PHE A 177 -7.34 -8.62 -6.99
CA PHE A 177 -7.53 -7.17 -7.13
C PHE A 177 -8.81 -6.66 -6.46
N CYS A 178 -9.93 -7.40 -6.53
CA CYS A 178 -11.16 -7.05 -5.81
C CYS A 178 -10.94 -7.03 -4.30
N LEU A 179 -10.25 -8.02 -3.74
CA LEU A 179 -9.90 -8.06 -2.33
C LEU A 179 -8.94 -6.92 -1.96
N ALA A 180 -7.94 -6.64 -2.80
CA ALA A 180 -7.05 -5.49 -2.63
C ALA A 180 -7.81 -4.16 -2.60
N PHE A 181 -8.81 -4.01 -3.46
CA PHE A 181 -9.69 -2.84 -3.50
C PHE A 181 -10.49 -2.70 -2.20
N VAL A 182 -11.09 -3.78 -1.70
CA VAL A 182 -11.81 -3.77 -0.41
C VAL A 182 -10.87 -3.42 0.74
N LEU A 183 -9.68 -4.01 0.79
CA LEU A 183 -8.68 -3.71 1.82
C LEU A 183 -8.22 -2.24 1.75
N GLY A 184 -8.07 -1.68 0.54
CA GLY A 184 -7.75 -0.28 0.34
C GLY A 184 -8.87 0.66 0.82
N LEU A 185 -10.15 0.31 0.61
CA LEU A 185 -11.28 1.06 1.15
C LEU A 185 -11.31 1.01 2.69
N LEU A 186 -11.09 -0.17 3.29
CA LEU A 186 -10.97 -0.31 4.75
C LEU A 186 -9.82 0.53 5.28
N SER A 187 -8.70 0.56 4.55
CA SER A 187 -7.55 1.38 4.89
C SER A 187 -7.87 2.87 4.85
N LEU A 188 -8.63 3.35 3.86
CA LEU A 188 -9.10 4.74 3.83
C LEU A 188 -9.94 5.11 5.05
N ILE A 189 -10.83 4.21 5.47
CA ILE A 189 -11.65 4.42 6.67
C ILE A 189 -10.75 4.52 7.91
N VAL A 190 -9.77 3.62 8.04
CA VAL A 190 -8.80 3.66 9.15
C VAL A 190 -8.00 4.96 9.15
N GLN A 191 -7.50 5.38 7.98
CA GLN A 191 -6.76 6.63 7.82
C GLN A 191 -7.61 7.85 8.19
N TYR A 192 -8.85 7.91 7.72
CA TYR A 192 -9.73 9.05 7.94
C TYR A 192 -10.06 9.26 9.42
N TYR A 193 -10.44 8.19 10.12
CA TYR A 193 -10.93 8.27 11.50
C TYR A 193 -9.82 8.25 12.57
N PHE A 194 -8.72 7.54 12.33
CA PHE A 194 -7.76 7.23 13.39
C PHE A 194 -6.36 7.83 13.20
N ILE A 195 -6.08 8.43 12.03
CA ILE A 195 -4.88 9.25 11.85
C ILE A 195 -5.26 10.68 12.20
N GLU A 196 -4.55 11.25 13.17
CA GLU A 196 -4.68 12.66 13.54
C GLU A 196 -4.19 13.55 12.38
N ASP A 197 -4.80 14.72 12.23
CA ASP A 197 -4.32 15.69 11.25
C ASP A 197 -2.94 16.22 11.65
N SER A 198 -2.05 16.41 10.68
CA SER A 198 -0.86 17.20 10.93
C SER A 198 -1.31 18.64 11.16
N GLU A 199 -1.12 19.17 12.37
CA GLU A 199 -1.31 20.60 12.60
C GLU A 199 -0.56 21.39 11.53
N GLU A 200 -1.32 22.18 10.75
CA GLU A 200 -0.78 23.16 9.82
C GLU A 200 0.21 24.03 10.59
N LYS A 201 1.44 24.13 10.08
CA LYS A 201 2.31 25.22 10.52
C LYS A 201 1.59 26.52 10.12
N GLN A 202 0.95 27.17 11.09
CA GLN A 202 0.68 28.60 11.04
C GLN A 202 2.01 29.36 10.94
#